data_AF-A0A0S2KK48-F1
#
_entry.id   AF-A0A0S2KK48-F1
#
_cell.length_a   1.000
_cell.length_b   1.000
_cell.length_c   1.000
_cell.angle_alpha   90.00
_cell.angle_beta   90.00
_cell.angle_gamma   90.00
#
_symmetry.space_group_name_H-M   'P 1'
#
loop_
_entity.id
_entity.type
_entity.pdbx_description
1 polymer ?
#
loop_
_entity_poly.entity_id
_entity_poly.type
_entity_poly.pdbx_seq_one_letter_code
_entity_poly.pdbx_strand_id
1 'polypeptide(L)'
;MTQMFPISKLKTLQTPFYYYDTDLLRATLHTINDKVAQHNNYVAYYAVKTNANPEIWQIICEAGLGANTISGDEKEKVIESGFQQDRIVFAEVDKSDWEIHLALDENILYFKVEGIPELAIIDKSATERLY
;
A
#
# COMPACT_ATOMS: atom_id res chain seq x y z
N MET A 1 -14.89 0.14 24.88
CA MET A 1 -14.80 1.46 25.55
C MET A 1 -14.88 2.51 24.47
N THR A 2 -15.82 3.44 24.54
CA THR A 2 -15.94 4.51 23.53
C THR A 2 -14.77 5.47 23.73
N GLN A 3 -13.78 5.41 22.86
CA GLN A 3 -12.66 6.33 22.88
C GLN A 3 -13.22 7.73 22.61
N MET A 4 -13.15 8.60 23.61
CA MET A 4 -13.77 9.92 23.53
C MET A 4 -12.81 10.86 22.81
N PHE A 5 -13.27 11.45 21.70
CA PHE A 5 -12.48 12.36 20.86
C PHE A 5 -11.88 13.50 21.73
N PRO A 6 -10.56 13.78 21.67
CA PRO A 6 -9.88 14.64 22.65
C PRO A 6 -10.07 16.14 22.35
N ILE A 7 -11.32 16.59 22.21
CA ILE A 7 -11.71 17.95 21.78
C ILE A 7 -10.97 19.05 22.57
N SER A 8 -10.78 18.87 23.87
CA SER A 8 -10.10 19.85 24.73
C SER A 8 -8.65 20.09 24.32
N LYS A 9 -7.90 19.04 23.94
CA LYS A 9 -6.51 19.16 23.47
C LYS A 9 -6.43 19.82 22.09
N LEU A 10 -7.46 19.65 21.27
CA LEU A 10 -7.48 20.19 19.91
C LEU A 10 -7.75 21.69 19.87
N LYS A 11 -8.47 22.25 20.85
CA LYS A 11 -8.82 23.68 20.91
C LYS A 11 -7.62 24.62 20.98
N THR A 12 -6.47 24.14 21.46
CA THR A 12 -5.24 24.94 21.59
C THR A 12 -4.35 24.88 20.35
N LEU A 13 -4.69 24.04 19.37
CA LEU A 13 -3.92 23.88 18.14
C LEU A 13 -4.38 24.88 17.07
N GLN A 14 -3.43 25.44 16.34
CA GLN A 14 -3.71 26.31 15.20
C GLN A 14 -4.18 25.48 14.00
N THR A 15 -5.28 25.91 13.37
CA THR A 15 -5.84 25.25 12.18
C THR A 15 -5.23 25.79 10.87
N PRO A 16 -5.17 24.98 9.79
CA PRO A 16 -5.66 23.60 9.71
C PRO A 16 -4.60 22.58 10.17
N PHE A 17 -5.07 21.47 10.76
CA PHE A 17 -4.25 20.30 11.06
C PHE A 17 -5.05 19.02 10.82
N TYR A 18 -4.35 17.91 10.64
CA TYR A 18 -4.94 16.56 10.60
C TYR A 18 -4.73 15.88 11.96
N TYR A 19 -5.76 15.19 12.43
CA TYR A 19 -5.69 14.32 13.60
C TYR A 19 -5.96 12.88 13.14
N TYR A 20 -5.07 11.97 13.52
CA TYR A 20 -5.20 10.55 13.26
C TYR A 20 -5.43 9.83 14.59
N ASP A 21 -6.53 9.08 14.69
CA ASP A 21 -6.78 8.18 15.82
C ASP A 21 -6.07 6.85 15.57
N THR A 22 -4.88 6.70 16.14
CA THR A 22 -4.03 5.53 15.94
C THR A 22 -4.55 4.29 16.67
N ASP A 23 -5.32 4.45 17.75
CA ASP A 23 -5.95 3.32 18.43
C ASP A 23 -7.08 2.74 17.55
N LEU A 24 -7.89 3.62 16.92
CA LEU A 24 -8.89 3.20 15.94
C LEU A 24 -8.23 2.49 14.75
N LEU A 25 -7.10 3.01 14.25
CA LEU A 25 -6.33 2.37 13.18
C LEU A 25 -5.88 0.96 13.60
N ARG A 26 -5.26 0.81 14.78
CA ARG A 26 -4.79 -0.48 15.28
C ARG A 26 -5.95 -1.48 15.49
N ALA A 27 -7.08 -1.04 16.03
CA ALA A 27 -8.28 -1.87 16.18
C ALA A 27 -8.85 -2.34 14.83
N THR A 28 -8.82 -1.47 13.83
CA THR A 28 -9.25 -1.77 12.46
C THR A 28 -8.32 -2.81 11.82
N LEU A 29 -7.01 -2.61 11.93
CA LEU A 29 -6.00 -3.55 11.42
C LEU A 29 -6.12 -4.92 12.07
N HIS A 30 -6.33 -4.97 13.39
CA HIS A 30 -6.58 -6.22 14.10
C HIS A 30 -7.82 -6.95 13.56
N THR A 31 -8.92 -6.23 13.37
CA THR A 31 -10.15 -6.81 12.80
C THR A 31 -9.93 -7.36 11.38
N ILE A 32 -9.15 -6.65 10.55
CA ILE A 32 -8.79 -7.11 9.20
C ILE A 32 -8.00 -8.42 9.28
N ASN A 33 -6.95 -8.46 10.10
CA ASN A 33 -6.12 -9.65 10.26
C ASN A 33 -6.90 -10.84 10.78
N ASP A 34 -7.77 -10.65 11.77
CA ASP A 34 -8.62 -11.71 12.32
C ASP A 34 -9.55 -12.32 11.26
N LYS A 35 -9.99 -11.51 10.28
CA LYS A 35 -10.82 -11.98 9.17
C LYS A 35 -10.01 -12.63 8.07
N VAL A 36 -8.87 -12.05 7.70
CA VAL A 36 -7.95 -12.63 6.70
C VAL A 36 -7.45 -13.99 7.17
N ALA A 37 -7.12 -14.15 8.46
CA ALA A 37 -6.67 -15.41 9.05
C ALA A 37 -7.68 -16.56 8.98
N GLN A 38 -8.96 -16.28 8.68
CA GLN A 38 -10.00 -17.31 8.48
C GLN A 38 -9.91 -17.96 7.09
N HIS A 39 -9.10 -17.41 6.19
CA HIS A 39 -8.92 -17.88 4.82
C HIS A 39 -7.45 -18.19 4.55
N ASN A 40 -7.16 -19.43 4.15
CA ASN A 40 -5.80 -19.81 3.80
C ASN A 40 -5.33 -19.05 2.55
N ASN A 41 -4.06 -18.63 2.53
CA ASN A 41 -3.39 -17.97 1.41
C ASN A 41 -3.94 -16.57 1.03
N TYR A 42 -4.62 -15.89 1.94
CA TYR A 42 -4.97 -14.48 1.76
C TYR A 42 -4.01 -13.57 2.51
N VAL A 43 -3.64 -12.46 1.88
CA VAL A 43 -2.82 -11.39 2.47
C VAL A 43 -3.52 -10.06 2.18
N ALA A 44 -3.61 -9.21 3.19
CA ALA A 44 -4.12 -7.86 3.02
C ALA A 44 -2.97 -6.90 2.67
N TYR A 45 -3.19 -6.07 1.66
CA TYR A 45 -2.27 -5.02 1.22
C TYR A 45 -2.92 -3.65 1.39
N TYR A 46 -2.26 -2.77 2.11
CA TYR A 46 -2.69 -1.39 2.31
C TYR A 46 -2.43 -0.55 1.06
N ALA A 47 -3.46 0.13 0.55
CA ALA A 47 -3.32 1.04 -0.58
C ALA A 47 -2.64 2.35 -0.16
N VAL A 48 -1.37 2.52 -0.51
CA VAL A 48 -0.50 3.61 -0.05
C VAL A 48 -1.09 4.99 -0.36
N LYS A 49 -1.72 5.14 -1.53
CA LYS A 49 -2.42 6.36 -1.97
C LYS A 49 -3.52 6.88 -1.03
N THR A 50 -4.02 6.06 -0.10
CA THR A 50 -5.10 6.48 0.83
C THR A 50 -4.59 7.45 1.89
N ASN A 51 -3.35 7.28 2.36
CA ASN A 51 -2.68 8.21 3.26
C ASN A 51 -1.17 7.92 3.22
N ALA A 52 -0.38 8.89 2.76
CA ALA A 52 1.05 8.77 2.54
C ALA A 52 1.91 9.26 3.73
N ASN A 53 1.40 9.13 4.95
CA ASN A 53 2.11 9.51 6.16
C ASN A 53 2.98 8.34 6.68
N PRO A 54 4.32 8.48 6.76
CA PRO A 54 5.21 7.41 7.22
C PRO A 54 4.91 6.86 8.62
N GLU A 55 4.41 7.70 9.54
CA GLU A 55 4.04 7.24 10.89
C GLU A 55 2.83 6.30 10.84
N ILE A 56 1.90 6.53 9.91
CA ILE A 56 0.74 5.65 9.69
C ILE A 56 1.19 4.35 9.03
N TRP A 57 2.11 4.44 8.08
CA TRP A 57 2.72 3.28 7.42
C TRP A 57 3.43 2.37 8.40
N GLN A 58 4.18 2.91 9.36
CA GLN A 58 4.83 2.12 10.38
C GLN A 58 3.81 1.30 11.20
N ILE A 59 2.69 1.91 11.61
CA ILE A 59 1.61 1.20 12.34
C ILE A 59 1.02 0.06 11.50
N ILE A 60 0.83 0.29 10.21
CA ILE A 60 0.27 -0.69 9.28
C ILE A 60 1.25 -1.86 9.06
N CYS A 61 2.53 -1.54 8.88
CA CYS A 61 3.59 -2.54 8.74
C CYS A 61 3.77 -3.36 10.02
N GLU A 62 3.76 -2.73 11.20
CA GLU A 62 3.77 -3.41 12.51
C GLU A 62 2.59 -4.39 12.66
N ALA A 63 1.44 -4.07 12.07
CA ALA A 63 0.28 -4.95 12.04
C ALA A 63 0.40 -6.10 11.01
N GLY A 64 1.45 -6.13 10.20
CA GLY A 64 1.77 -7.25 9.31
C GLY A 64 1.09 -7.21 7.94
N LEU A 65 0.42 -6.11 7.57
CA LEU A 65 -0.10 -5.92 6.21
C LEU A 65 1.03 -5.68 5.22
N GLY A 66 0.82 -6.05 3.96
CA GLY A 66 1.67 -5.61 2.85
C GLY A 66 1.33 -4.20 2.39
N ALA A 67 2.10 -3.66 1.43
CA ALA A 67 1.83 -2.37 0.80
C ALA A 67 1.45 -2.55 -0.68
N ASN A 68 0.42 -1.83 -1.11
CA ASN A 68 0.08 -1.66 -2.52
C ASN A 68 0.48 -0.25 -2.95
N THR A 69 1.59 -0.18 -3.69
CA THR A 69 2.17 1.05 -4.24
C THR A 69 1.70 1.28 -5.67
N ILE A 70 1.70 2.53 -6.09
CA ILE A 70 1.35 2.95 -7.46
C ILE A 70 2.54 3.54 -8.23
N SER A 71 3.70 3.76 -7.60
CA SER A 71 4.92 4.17 -8.31
C SER A 71 6.18 3.54 -7.68
N GLY A 72 7.28 3.48 -8.44
CA GLY A 72 8.57 3.04 -7.90
C GLY A 72 9.06 3.94 -6.77
N ASP A 73 8.83 5.25 -6.88
CA ASP A 73 9.16 6.22 -5.83
C ASP A 73 8.42 5.93 -4.51
N GLU A 74 7.20 5.41 -4.57
CA GLU A 74 6.47 4.98 -3.37
C GLU A 74 7.07 3.73 -2.76
N LYS A 75 7.54 2.79 -3.59
CA LYS A 75 8.15 1.53 -3.14
C LYS A 75 9.35 1.77 -2.24
N GLU A 76 10.28 2.61 -2.67
CA GLU A 76 11.47 2.93 -1.85
C GLU A 76 11.05 3.50 -0.49
N LYS A 77 10.10 4.43 -0.47
CA LYS A 77 9.61 5.08 0.76
C LYS A 77 8.88 4.12 1.70
N VAL A 78 8.10 3.17 1.17
CA VAL A 78 7.44 2.17 2.03
C VAL A 78 8.45 1.16 2.59
N ILE A 79 9.48 0.80 1.83
CA ILE A 79 10.59 -0.03 2.34
C ILE A 79 11.32 0.69 3.47
N GLU A 80 11.65 1.98 3.29
CA GLU A 80 12.26 2.82 4.32
C GLU A 80 11.39 2.92 5.59
N SER A 81 10.06 2.84 5.43
CA SER A 81 9.10 2.86 6.54
C SER A 81 8.88 1.48 7.20
N GLY A 82 9.58 0.45 6.72
CA GLY A 82 9.65 -0.87 7.35
C GLY A 82 8.92 -2.01 6.63
N PHE A 83 8.19 -1.74 5.53
CA PHE A 83 7.51 -2.80 4.80
C PHE A 83 8.49 -3.82 4.23
N GLN A 84 8.18 -5.11 4.37
CA GLN A 84 9.01 -6.17 3.81
C GLN A 84 8.90 -6.19 2.27
N GLN A 85 10.04 -6.30 1.59
CA GLN A 85 10.11 -6.25 0.13
C GLN A 85 9.26 -7.33 -0.56
N ASP A 86 9.14 -8.51 0.05
CA ASP A 86 8.32 -9.64 -0.42
C ASP A 86 6.80 -9.44 -0.16
N ARG A 87 6.42 -8.33 0.48
CA ARG A 87 5.03 -7.93 0.77
C ARG A 87 4.63 -6.61 0.14
N ILE A 88 5.33 -6.18 -0.90
CA ILE A 88 4.98 -5.00 -1.68
C ILE A 88 4.43 -5.45 -3.04
N VAL A 89 3.27 -4.92 -3.41
CA VAL A 89 2.63 -5.15 -4.71
C VAL A 89 2.43 -3.83 -5.44
N PHE A 90 2.44 -3.92 -6.76
CA PHE A 90 2.24 -2.77 -7.64
C PHE A 90 0.94 -2.97 -8.42
N ALA A 91 -0.16 -2.41 -7.93
CA ALA A 91 -1.49 -2.60 -8.50
C ALA A 91 -2.15 -1.27 -8.87
N GLU A 92 -1.47 -0.51 -9.73
CA GLU A 92 -2.01 0.71 -10.34
C GLU A 92 -2.95 0.40 -11.53
N VAL A 93 -3.83 1.35 -11.86
CA VAL A 93 -4.65 1.37 -13.07
C VAL A 93 -4.05 2.39 -14.06
N ASP A 94 -4.23 2.19 -15.37
CA ASP A 94 -3.70 3.11 -16.40
C ASP A 94 -2.16 3.26 -16.40
N LYS A 95 -1.43 2.15 -16.25
CA LYS A 95 0.04 2.14 -16.27
C LYS A 95 0.57 2.64 -17.61
N SER A 96 1.54 3.54 -17.55
CA SER A 96 2.32 3.96 -18.70
C SER A 96 3.40 2.92 -19.05
N ASP A 97 3.95 2.98 -20.27
CA ASP A 97 4.99 2.05 -20.72
C ASP A 97 6.20 2.03 -19.76
N TRP A 98 6.65 3.20 -19.28
CA TRP A 98 7.79 3.28 -18.37
C TRP A 98 7.51 2.64 -16.99
N GLU A 99 6.28 2.73 -16.48
CA GLU A 99 5.86 2.05 -15.25
C GLU A 99 5.83 0.54 -15.43
N ILE A 100 5.38 0.06 -16.60
CA ILE A 100 5.44 -1.37 -16.96
C ILE A 100 6.90 -1.84 -17.00
N HIS A 101 7.79 -1.07 -17.62
CA HIS A 101 9.21 -1.40 -17.66
C HIS A 101 9.83 -1.45 -16.26
N LEU A 102 9.59 -0.43 -15.44
CA LEU A 102 10.08 -0.36 -14.07
C LEU A 102 9.59 -1.55 -13.23
N ALA A 103 8.29 -1.85 -13.30
CA ALA A 103 7.69 -2.97 -12.60
C ALA A 103 8.29 -4.34 -12.99
N LEU A 104 8.62 -4.52 -14.28
CA LEU A 104 9.31 -5.73 -14.76
C LEU A 104 10.75 -5.81 -14.21
N ASP A 105 11.49 -4.70 -14.25
CA ASP A 105 12.88 -4.64 -13.77
C ASP A 105 12.96 -4.86 -12.24
N GLU A 106 11.91 -4.45 -11.53
CA GLU A 106 11.80 -4.54 -10.08
C GLU A 106 11.24 -5.88 -9.55
N ASN A 107 10.91 -6.83 -10.42
CA ASN A 107 10.30 -8.12 -10.07
C ASN A 107 9.04 -7.98 -9.19
N ILE A 108 8.08 -7.14 -9.61
CA ILE A 108 6.80 -7.04 -8.91
C ILE A 108 6.06 -8.39 -8.90
N LEU A 109 5.21 -8.62 -7.89
CA LEU A 109 4.53 -9.91 -7.73
C LEU A 109 3.56 -10.25 -8.88
N TYR A 110 2.74 -9.28 -9.29
CA TYR A 110 1.81 -9.44 -10.41
C TYR A 110 1.37 -8.07 -10.96
N PHE A 111 1.02 -8.01 -12.24
CA PHE A 111 0.29 -6.90 -12.82
C PHE A 111 -1.22 -7.12 -12.66
N LYS A 112 -1.93 -6.12 -12.13
CA LYS A 112 -3.38 -6.04 -12.30
C LYS A 112 -3.66 -5.42 -13.67
N VAL A 113 -4.14 -6.21 -14.61
CA VAL A 113 -4.38 -5.76 -16.00
C VAL A 113 -5.84 -5.32 -16.15
N GLU A 114 -6.06 -4.10 -16.64
CA GLU A 114 -7.40 -3.50 -16.79
C GLU A 114 -7.96 -3.66 -18.21
N GLY A 115 -7.15 -4.10 -19.19
CA GLY A 115 -7.62 -4.35 -20.54
C GLY A 115 -6.64 -5.10 -21.46
N ILE A 116 -7.17 -5.58 -22.59
CA ILE A 116 -6.39 -6.27 -23.63
C ILE A 116 -5.24 -5.41 -24.18
N PRO A 117 -5.40 -4.08 -24.41
CA PRO A 117 -4.30 -3.25 -24.89
C PRO A 117 -3.12 -3.22 -23.91
N GLU A 118 -3.39 -3.07 -22.61
CA GLU A 118 -2.37 -3.08 -21.57
C GLU A 118 -1.68 -4.45 -21.50
N LEU A 119 -2.44 -5.55 -21.61
CA LEU A 119 -1.88 -6.91 -21.66
C LEU A 119 -0.87 -7.07 -22.79
N ALA A 120 -1.19 -6.57 -23.99
CA ALA A 120 -0.32 -6.68 -25.15
C ALA A 120 0.99 -5.89 -24.98
N ILE A 121 0.95 -4.74 -24.30
CA ILE A 121 2.15 -3.95 -23.97
C ILE A 121 3.00 -4.70 -22.95
N ILE A 122 2.40 -5.24 -21.88
CA ILE A 122 3.11 -6.02 -20.87
C ILE A 122 3.78 -7.26 -21.51
N ASP A 123 3.05 -8.01 -22.34
CA ASP A 123 3.57 -9.21 -23.02
C ASP A 123 4.76 -8.89 -23.94
N LYS A 124 4.63 -7.82 -24.73
CA LYS A 124 5.72 -7.33 -25.58
C LYS A 124 6.94 -6.94 -24.75
N SER A 125 6.76 -6.09 -23.73
CA SER A 125 7.83 -5.58 -22.86
C SER A 125 8.52 -6.69 -22.06
N ALA A 126 7.78 -7.74 -21.67
CA ALA A 126 8.35 -8.90 -20.99
C ALA A 126 9.15 -9.78 -21.97
N THR A 127 8.64 -10.02 -23.17
CA THR A 127 9.31 -10.81 -24.21
C THR A 127 10.64 -10.18 -24.64
N GLU A 128 10.69 -8.86 -24.79
CA GLU A 128 11.92 -8.12 -25.14
C GLU A 128 13.06 -8.28 -24.11
N ARG A 129 12.76 -8.68 -22.87
CA ARG A 129 13.74 -8.92 -21.80
C ARG A 129 14.27 -10.35 -21.72
N LEU A 130 13.62 -11.28 -22.42
CA LEU A 130 14.04 -12.69 -22.46
C LEU A 130 15.14 -12.94 -23.51
N TYR A 131 15.43 -11.96 -24.36
CA TYR A 131 16.41 -11.98 -25.44
C TYR A 131 17.51 -10.94 -25.22
#